data_AF-A0A2G9YBF8-F1
#
_entry.id   AF-A0A2G9YBF8-F1
#
_cell.length_a   1.000
_cell.length_b   1.000
_cell.length_c   1.000
_cell.angle_alpha   90.00
_cell.angle_beta   90.00
_cell.angle_gamma   90.00
#
_symmetry.space_group_name_H-M   'P 1'
#
loop_
_entity.id
_entity.type
_entity.pdbx_description
1 polymer ?
#
loop_
_entity_poly.entity_id
_entity_poly.type
_entity_poly.pdbx_seq_one_letter_code
_entity_poly.pdbx_strand_id
1 'polypeptide(L)'
;LIIRYTDQKILPTQEGLYAKSGDFDFDELQNSSLDVGTPLVILHTSLDGRWFYVIGPSSRGWVKAENVALCNQEELSDYLNRGNFVVVTNSKADIFLNPLLTEYYDYTRMGMRFPAVKKQGDTASVEVIIPDRLPDGGLSKRAAYIKREDVSFGYLPYTPRIIMEQGFKLLNAPYGWGGMYGEQDCSAFLQEIFATVGISLPRNSAAQAKVGVLVKEFDQGSSEEEKMAVLSREAVGGVTTLYLKGHIMLFLGMSDGRPYALHAAWAYRQQSWFEKDYVRLINRVAVTDLSLSKGSQRGSLLER
;
A
#
# COMPACT_ATOMS: atom_id res chain seq x y z
N LEU A 1 -14.90 -6.74 -10.90
CA LEU A 1 -13.65 -7.17 -10.21
C LEU A 1 -12.46 -6.80 -11.08
N ILE A 2 -11.36 -6.36 -10.48
CA ILE A 2 -10.10 -6.13 -11.20
C ILE A 2 -9.49 -7.48 -11.63
N ILE A 3 -9.11 -7.61 -12.91
CA ILE A 3 -8.49 -8.85 -13.46
C ILE A 3 -6.98 -8.75 -13.67
N ARG A 4 -6.44 -7.53 -13.73
CA ARG A 4 -5.01 -7.23 -13.90
C ARG A 4 -4.64 -6.05 -13.02
N TYR A 5 -3.40 -6.01 -12.52
CA TYR A 5 -2.92 -4.82 -11.82
C TYR A 5 -3.19 -3.57 -12.67
N THR A 6 -3.77 -2.54 -12.06
CA THR A 6 -4.13 -1.31 -12.78
C THR A 6 -3.97 -0.08 -11.93
N ASP A 7 -3.51 1.00 -12.57
CA ASP A 7 -3.59 2.33 -11.99
C ASP A 7 -5.05 2.78 -11.88
N GLN A 8 -5.31 3.51 -10.81
CA GLN A 8 -6.49 4.34 -10.64
C GLN A 8 -6.06 5.79 -10.77
N LYS A 9 -6.67 6.49 -11.72
CA LYS A 9 -6.32 7.86 -12.12
C LYS A 9 -7.37 8.88 -11.66
N ILE A 10 -6.97 10.12 -11.50
CA ILE A 10 -7.89 11.25 -11.22
C ILE A 10 -8.71 11.61 -12.47
N LEU A 11 -8.12 11.49 -13.66
CA LEU A 11 -8.76 11.71 -14.96
C LEU A 11 -8.59 10.46 -15.85
N PRO A 12 -9.50 10.21 -16.81
CA PRO A 12 -9.45 9.02 -17.67
C PRO A 12 -8.41 9.16 -18.79
N THR A 13 -7.14 9.29 -18.42
CA THR A 13 -6.00 9.42 -19.34
C THR A 13 -4.81 8.59 -18.84
N GLN A 14 -3.96 8.17 -19.77
CA GLN A 14 -2.66 7.55 -19.47
C GLN A 14 -1.54 8.59 -19.34
N GLU A 15 -1.77 9.80 -19.84
CA GLU A 15 -0.79 10.89 -19.74
C GLU A 15 -0.69 11.38 -18.29
N GLY A 16 0.53 11.64 -17.84
CA GLY A 16 0.77 12.20 -16.52
C GLY A 16 0.65 13.72 -16.50
N LEU A 17 0.30 14.28 -15.35
CA LEU A 17 0.35 15.71 -15.08
C LEU A 17 1.43 15.97 -14.05
N TYR A 18 2.45 16.73 -14.43
CA TYR A 18 3.61 16.98 -13.58
C TYR A 18 3.74 18.46 -13.27
N ALA A 19 4.03 18.79 -12.01
CA ALA A 19 4.19 20.17 -11.58
C ALA A 19 5.41 20.87 -12.21
N LYS A 20 6.40 20.10 -12.66
CA LYS A 20 7.65 20.59 -13.24
C LYS A 20 8.07 19.76 -14.45
N SER A 21 8.71 20.41 -15.41
CA SER A 21 9.35 19.71 -16.53
C SER A 21 10.45 18.79 -16.00
N GLY A 22 10.48 17.55 -16.50
CA GLY A 22 11.45 16.53 -16.09
C GLY A 22 11.13 15.81 -14.78
N ASP A 23 10.02 16.15 -14.11
CA ASP A 23 9.49 15.34 -13.01
C ASP A 23 8.80 14.11 -13.59
N PHE A 24 9.18 12.94 -13.08
CA PHE A 24 8.57 11.65 -13.40
C PHE A 24 8.20 10.87 -12.14
N ASP A 25 8.50 11.40 -10.95
CA ASP A 25 8.24 10.75 -9.68
C ASP A 25 6.83 11.08 -9.15
N PHE A 26 6.27 12.22 -9.55
CA PHE A 26 4.99 12.74 -9.04
C PHE A 26 4.01 13.05 -10.17
N ASP A 27 3.37 12.01 -10.71
CA ASP A 27 2.19 12.20 -11.55
C ASP A 27 0.98 12.59 -10.68
N GLU A 28 0.55 13.85 -10.77
CA GLU A 28 -0.60 14.39 -10.02
C GLU A 28 -1.93 13.77 -10.44
N LEU A 29 -1.99 13.07 -11.58
CA LEU A 29 -3.16 12.27 -11.98
C LEU A 29 -3.12 10.84 -11.46
N GLN A 30 -2.01 10.38 -10.90
CA GLN A 30 -1.99 9.11 -10.19
C GLN A 30 -2.71 9.26 -8.84
N ASN A 31 -3.73 8.42 -8.62
CA ASN A 31 -4.49 8.43 -7.36
C ASN A 31 -4.16 7.23 -6.47
N SER A 32 -4.20 6.03 -7.04
CA SER A 32 -3.91 4.77 -6.35
C SER A 32 -3.61 3.69 -7.39
N SER A 33 -3.30 2.48 -6.94
CA SER A 33 -3.27 1.29 -7.79
C SER A 33 -4.06 0.15 -7.16
N LEU A 34 -4.57 -0.75 -7.99
CA LEU A 34 -5.48 -1.82 -7.60
C LEU A 34 -4.97 -3.16 -8.12
N ASP A 35 -4.92 -4.15 -7.24
CA ASP A 35 -4.46 -5.50 -7.54
C ASP A 35 -5.59 -6.39 -8.07
N VAL A 36 -5.20 -7.50 -8.72
CA VAL A 36 -6.10 -8.58 -9.15
C VAL A 36 -7.03 -9.00 -8.01
N GLY A 37 -8.32 -9.13 -8.30
CA GLY A 37 -9.32 -9.51 -7.30
C GLY A 37 -9.93 -8.33 -6.53
N THR A 38 -9.44 -7.11 -6.71
CA THR A 38 -10.01 -5.94 -6.00
C THR A 38 -11.47 -5.70 -6.41
N PRO A 39 -12.42 -5.65 -5.45
CA PRO A 39 -13.82 -5.38 -5.74
C PRO A 39 -14.06 -3.89 -5.97
N LEU A 40 -14.93 -3.57 -6.94
CA LEU A 40 -15.25 -2.20 -7.35
C LEU A 40 -16.74 -2.05 -7.60
N VAL A 41 -17.24 -0.85 -7.36
CA VAL A 41 -18.55 -0.38 -7.86
C VAL A 41 -18.30 0.61 -8.99
N ILE A 42 -18.91 0.37 -10.15
CA ILE A 42 -18.83 1.28 -11.30
C ILE A 42 -19.91 2.34 -11.16
N LEU A 43 -19.54 3.62 -11.21
CA LEU A 43 -20.47 4.74 -11.17
C LEU A 43 -20.66 5.40 -12.54
N HIS A 44 -19.64 5.34 -13.39
CA HIS A 44 -19.68 5.99 -14.70
C HIS A 44 -18.75 5.32 -15.70
N THR A 45 -19.00 5.54 -16.97
CA THR A 45 -18.21 5.04 -18.11
C THR A 45 -17.86 6.22 -19.00
N SER A 46 -16.61 6.30 -19.47
CA SER A 46 -16.21 7.32 -20.44
C SER A 46 -16.99 7.19 -21.75
N LEU A 47 -17.12 8.27 -22.52
CA LEU A 47 -17.88 8.28 -23.77
C LEU A 47 -17.37 7.25 -24.80
N ASP A 48 -16.06 6.98 -24.79
CA ASP A 48 -15.41 6.01 -25.66
C ASP A 48 -15.40 4.57 -25.10
N GLY A 49 -15.98 4.34 -23.92
CA GLY A 49 -16.05 3.04 -23.26
C GLY A 49 -14.73 2.51 -22.72
N ARG A 50 -13.62 3.26 -22.81
CA ARG A 50 -12.29 2.77 -22.41
C ARG A 50 -12.00 2.88 -20.92
N TRP A 51 -12.79 3.64 -20.17
CA TRP A 51 -12.58 3.88 -18.74
C TRP A 51 -13.86 3.74 -17.94
N PHE A 52 -13.71 3.24 -16.71
CA PHE A 52 -14.75 3.27 -15.69
C PHE A 52 -14.34 4.18 -14.54
N TYR A 53 -15.25 5.06 -14.10
CA TYR A 53 -15.10 5.73 -12.81
C TYR A 53 -15.67 4.83 -11.72
N VAL A 54 -14.83 4.46 -10.76
CA VAL A 54 -15.12 3.41 -9.78
C VAL A 54 -14.96 3.89 -8.35
N ILE A 55 -15.73 3.30 -7.44
CA ILE A 55 -15.45 3.29 -6.01
C ILE A 55 -14.82 1.92 -5.68
N GLY A 56 -13.63 1.94 -5.10
CA GLY A 56 -12.98 0.77 -4.51
C GLY A 56 -12.95 0.81 -2.98
N PRO A 57 -12.25 -0.13 -2.33
CA PRO A 57 -12.25 -0.27 -0.88
C PRO A 57 -11.71 0.95 -0.13
N SER A 58 -10.75 1.66 -0.70
CA SER A 58 -10.05 2.76 -0.01
C SER A 58 -9.97 4.06 -0.82
N SER A 59 -10.35 4.04 -2.10
CA SER A 59 -10.23 5.19 -3.01
C SER A 59 -11.24 5.13 -4.16
N ARG A 60 -11.39 6.26 -4.88
CA ARG A 60 -12.25 6.42 -6.06
C ARG A 60 -11.48 7.09 -7.20
N GLY A 61 -11.75 6.69 -8.43
CA GLY A 61 -11.09 7.25 -9.60
C GLY A 61 -11.37 6.45 -10.87
N TRP A 62 -10.66 6.80 -11.95
CA TRP A 62 -10.79 6.16 -13.25
C TRP A 62 -9.84 4.97 -13.38
N VAL A 63 -10.35 3.86 -13.88
CA VAL A 63 -9.56 2.65 -14.23
C VAL A 63 -9.85 2.25 -15.67
N LYS A 64 -8.90 1.59 -16.32
CA LYS A 64 -9.12 1.07 -17.68
C LYS A 64 -10.22 0.01 -17.65
N ALA A 65 -11.20 0.12 -18.54
CA ALA A 65 -12.34 -0.79 -18.60
C ALA A 65 -11.93 -2.23 -18.95
N GLU A 66 -10.86 -2.40 -19.73
CA GLU A 66 -10.30 -3.72 -20.10
C GLU A 66 -9.79 -4.51 -18.89
N ASN A 67 -9.39 -3.83 -17.82
CA ASN A 67 -8.89 -4.43 -16.58
C ASN A 67 -10.02 -4.79 -15.60
N VAL A 68 -11.29 -4.64 -15.99
CA VAL A 68 -12.46 -4.90 -15.15
C VAL A 68 -13.35 -5.95 -15.79
N ALA A 69 -13.62 -7.02 -15.02
CA ALA A 69 -14.69 -7.97 -15.32
C ALA A 69 -15.99 -7.54 -14.62
N LEU A 70 -17.08 -7.49 -15.37
CA LEU A 70 -18.41 -7.09 -14.91
C LEU A 70 -19.10 -8.27 -14.21
N CYS A 71 -19.66 -8.04 -13.04
CA CYS A 71 -20.38 -9.05 -12.27
C CYS A 71 -21.57 -8.44 -11.55
N ASN A 72 -22.57 -9.27 -11.26
CA ASN A 72 -23.65 -8.91 -10.38
C ASN A 72 -23.25 -9.04 -8.88
N GLN A 73 -24.15 -8.65 -7.98
CA GLN A 73 -23.89 -8.66 -6.54
C GLN A 73 -23.71 -10.08 -5.99
N GLU A 74 -24.41 -11.08 -6.51
CA GLU A 74 -24.31 -12.47 -6.07
C GLU A 74 -22.95 -13.06 -6.44
N GLU A 75 -22.50 -12.85 -7.67
CA GLU A 75 -21.19 -13.29 -8.15
C GLU A 75 -20.03 -12.66 -7.36
N LEU A 76 -20.16 -11.36 -7.06
CA LEU A 76 -19.22 -10.62 -6.23
C LEU A 76 -19.20 -11.17 -4.81
N SER A 77 -20.38 -11.40 -4.22
CA SER A 77 -20.52 -11.97 -2.87
C SER A 77 -19.92 -13.38 -2.80
N ASP A 78 -20.16 -14.24 -3.79
CA ASP A 78 -19.55 -15.57 -3.86
C ASP A 78 -18.02 -15.50 -3.93
N TYR A 79 -17.46 -14.54 -4.67
CA TYR A 79 -16.01 -14.36 -4.72
C TYR A 79 -15.46 -13.89 -3.36
N LEU A 80 -16.07 -12.86 -2.77
CA LEU A 80 -15.58 -12.24 -1.55
C LEU A 80 -15.79 -13.08 -0.29
N ASN A 81 -16.87 -13.87 -0.20
CA ASN A 81 -17.27 -14.55 1.04
C ASN A 81 -16.83 -16.02 1.12
N ARG A 82 -15.98 -16.49 0.19
CA ARG A 82 -15.36 -17.82 0.30
C ARG A 82 -14.53 -17.94 1.58
N GLY A 83 -14.91 -18.92 2.41
CA GLY A 83 -14.33 -19.10 3.76
C GLY A 83 -12.87 -19.51 3.77
N ASN A 84 -12.41 -20.27 2.77
CA ASN A 84 -10.99 -20.57 2.60
C ASN A 84 -10.34 -19.53 1.70
N PHE A 85 -9.31 -18.88 2.22
CA PHE A 85 -8.55 -17.87 1.49
C PHE A 85 -7.10 -17.87 1.93
N VAL A 86 -6.26 -17.31 1.06
CA VAL A 86 -4.90 -16.91 1.40
C VAL A 86 -4.76 -15.39 1.38
N VAL A 87 -3.76 -14.91 2.11
CA VAL A 87 -3.33 -13.51 2.10
C VAL A 87 -1.87 -13.45 1.67
N VAL A 88 -1.53 -12.53 0.78
CA VAL A 88 -0.15 -12.29 0.36
C VAL A 88 0.63 -11.67 1.51
N THR A 89 1.75 -12.30 1.87
CA THR A 89 2.61 -11.91 3.00
C THR A 89 4.05 -11.65 2.59
N ASN A 90 4.44 -11.93 1.35
CA ASN A 90 5.66 -11.34 0.78
C ASN A 90 5.35 -9.95 0.22
N SER A 91 6.38 -9.13 -0.05
CA SER A 91 6.20 -7.77 -0.60
C SER A 91 5.38 -7.79 -1.89
N LYS A 92 5.72 -8.72 -2.79
CA LYS A 92 4.99 -9.06 -4.00
C LYS A 92 4.97 -10.57 -4.17
N ALA A 93 3.95 -11.07 -4.86
CA ALA A 93 3.84 -12.47 -5.25
C ALA A 93 3.39 -12.56 -6.71
N ASP A 94 4.00 -13.47 -7.46
CA ASP A 94 3.60 -13.77 -8.83
C ASP A 94 2.39 -14.71 -8.84
N ILE A 95 1.49 -14.48 -9.78
CA ILE A 95 0.31 -15.31 -10.07
C ILE A 95 0.61 -16.09 -11.36
N PHE A 96 0.46 -17.40 -11.32
CA PHE A 96 0.67 -18.31 -12.44
C PHE A 96 -0.61 -19.03 -12.84
N LEU A 97 -0.73 -19.42 -14.11
CA LEU A 97 -1.88 -20.17 -14.62
C LEU A 97 -1.72 -21.70 -14.53
N ASN A 98 -0.56 -22.18 -14.10
CA ASN A 98 -0.28 -23.60 -13.97
C ASN A 98 0.49 -23.92 -12.66
N PRO A 99 0.31 -25.14 -12.10
CA PRO A 99 0.91 -25.51 -10.81
C PRO A 99 2.44 -25.63 -10.85
N LEU A 100 3.04 -25.70 -12.04
CA LEU A 100 4.50 -25.70 -12.21
C LEU A 100 5.12 -24.30 -12.13
N LEU A 101 4.31 -23.25 -11.97
CA LEU A 101 4.75 -21.85 -11.85
C LEU A 101 5.59 -21.38 -13.05
N THR A 102 5.16 -21.73 -14.26
CA THR A 102 5.88 -21.40 -15.51
C THR A 102 5.08 -20.52 -16.46
N GLU A 103 3.75 -20.48 -16.32
CA GLU A 103 2.87 -19.62 -17.10
C GLU A 103 2.48 -18.38 -16.27
N TYR A 104 3.30 -17.33 -16.34
CA TYR A 104 3.05 -16.07 -15.62
C TYR A 104 1.77 -15.38 -16.11
N TYR A 105 0.94 -14.93 -15.17
CA TYR A 105 -0.30 -14.19 -15.44
C TYR A 105 -0.14 -12.69 -15.14
N ASP A 106 0.18 -12.38 -13.88
CA ASP A 106 0.35 -11.05 -13.32
C ASP A 106 1.02 -11.17 -11.93
N TYR A 107 1.24 -10.06 -11.23
CA TYR A 107 1.68 -10.05 -9.84
C TYR A 107 0.62 -9.43 -8.92
N THR A 108 0.82 -9.57 -7.62
CA THR A 108 -0.02 -8.97 -6.59
C THR A 108 0.82 -8.55 -5.39
N ARG A 109 0.40 -7.49 -4.71
CA ARG A 109 1.10 -6.91 -3.56
C ARG A 109 0.66 -7.49 -2.22
N MET A 110 1.50 -7.27 -1.21
CA MET A 110 1.25 -7.64 0.18
C MET A 110 -0.15 -7.22 0.66
N GLY A 111 -0.80 -8.09 1.43
CA GLY A 111 -2.12 -7.85 2.00
C GLY A 111 -3.29 -8.25 1.10
N MET A 112 -3.04 -8.59 -0.17
CA MET A 112 -4.09 -9.04 -1.07
C MET A 112 -4.63 -10.41 -0.68
N ARG A 113 -5.96 -10.55 -0.77
CA ARG A 113 -6.69 -11.76 -0.39
C ARG A 113 -7.24 -12.46 -1.63
N PHE A 114 -7.00 -13.76 -1.71
CA PHE A 114 -7.55 -14.62 -2.77
C PHE A 114 -8.29 -15.81 -2.17
N PRO A 115 -9.50 -16.16 -2.67
CA PRO A 115 -10.11 -17.43 -2.35
C PRO A 115 -9.16 -18.57 -2.71
N ALA A 116 -9.03 -19.55 -1.82
CA ALA A 116 -8.12 -20.67 -2.00
C ALA A 116 -8.89 -21.98 -1.96
N VAL A 117 -8.50 -22.92 -2.82
CA VAL A 117 -8.93 -24.31 -2.68
C VAL A 117 -8.24 -24.87 -1.43
N LYS A 118 -8.96 -25.65 -0.60
CA LYS A 118 -8.50 -26.15 0.71
C LYS A 118 -7.02 -26.52 0.72
N LYS A 119 -6.37 -26.32 1.88
CA LYS A 119 -4.98 -26.71 2.20
C LYS A 119 -4.59 -27.99 1.45
N GLN A 120 -3.99 -27.83 0.26
CA GLN A 120 -3.29 -28.92 -0.40
C GLN A 120 -2.12 -29.31 0.53
N GLY A 121 -1.56 -30.50 0.35
CA GLY A 121 -0.47 -31.00 1.20
C GLY A 121 0.78 -30.11 1.15
N ASP A 122 1.95 -30.69 1.38
CA ASP A 122 3.20 -29.94 1.28
C ASP A 122 3.56 -29.68 -0.20
N THR A 123 2.84 -28.75 -0.84
CA THR A 123 3.02 -28.34 -2.24
C THR A 123 3.78 -27.02 -2.30
N ALA A 124 4.63 -26.87 -3.31
CA ALA A 124 5.41 -25.64 -3.54
C ALA A 124 4.54 -24.41 -3.88
N SER A 125 3.29 -24.63 -4.29
CA SER A 125 2.31 -23.59 -4.64
C SER A 125 0.96 -23.83 -3.98
N VAL A 126 0.16 -22.77 -3.87
CA VAL A 126 -1.24 -22.81 -3.46
C VAL A 126 -2.12 -22.46 -4.65
N GLU A 127 -3.15 -23.27 -4.88
CA GLU A 127 -4.20 -22.99 -5.85
C GLU A 127 -5.19 -21.96 -5.30
N VAL A 128 -5.33 -20.87 -6.02
CA VAL A 128 -6.23 -19.75 -5.73
C VAL A 128 -7.21 -19.54 -6.87
N ILE A 129 -8.29 -18.82 -6.60
CA ILE A 129 -9.27 -18.41 -7.61
C ILE A 129 -9.04 -16.92 -7.89
N ILE A 130 -8.80 -16.58 -9.15
CA ILE A 130 -8.73 -15.20 -9.63
C ILE A 130 -9.94 -14.86 -10.51
N PRO A 131 -10.40 -13.60 -10.54
CA PRO A 131 -11.35 -13.17 -11.55
C PRO A 131 -10.67 -13.12 -12.93
N ASP A 132 -11.45 -13.47 -13.94
CA ASP A 132 -11.07 -13.42 -15.34
C ASP A 132 -12.22 -12.79 -16.15
N ARG A 133 -11.98 -12.42 -17.40
CA ARG A 133 -12.92 -11.64 -18.21
C ARG A 133 -13.30 -12.38 -19.48
N LEU A 134 -14.59 -12.63 -19.62
CA LEU A 134 -15.18 -13.20 -20.83
C LEU A 134 -15.11 -12.20 -22.00
N PRO A 135 -15.25 -12.65 -23.27
CA PRO A 135 -15.24 -11.77 -24.43
C PRO A 135 -16.32 -10.66 -24.38
N ASP A 136 -17.45 -10.93 -23.74
CA ASP A 136 -18.55 -9.96 -23.52
C ASP A 136 -18.29 -8.99 -22.35
N GLY A 137 -17.16 -9.14 -21.65
CA GLY A 137 -16.78 -8.35 -20.49
C GLY A 137 -17.31 -8.87 -19.15
N GLY A 138 -18.10 -9.95 -19.14
CA GLY A 138 -18.60 -10.59 -17.94
C GLY A 138 -17.50 -11.28 -17.13
N LEU A 139 -17.78 -11.52 -15.86
CA LEU A 139 -16.91 -12.23 -14.94
C LEU A 139 -16.89 -13.71 -15.27
N SER A 140 -15.68 -14.23 -15.44
CA SER A 140 -15.36 -15.64 -15.26
C SER A 140 -14.42 -15.80 -14.08
N LYS A 141 -14.23 -17.03 -13.63
CA LYS A 141 -13.30 -17.39 -12.55
C LYS A 141 -12.32 -18.41 -13.11
N ARG A 142 -11.05 -18.26 -12.76
CA ARG A 142 -9.99 -19.16 -13.20
C ARG A 142 -9.17 -19.63 -12.01
N ALA A 143 -8.74 -20.89 -12.05
CA ALA A 143 -7.71 -21.39 -11.14
C ALA A 143 -6.37 -20.74 -11.49
N ALA A 144 -5.64 -20.33 -10.46
CA ALA A 144 -4.28 -19.81 -10.58
C ALA A 144 -3.45 -20.30 -9.39
N TYR A 145 -2.14 -20.06 -9.43
CA TYR A 145 -1.19 -20.60 -8.48
C TYR A 145 -0.25 -19.50 -8.00
N ILE A 146 -0.04 -19.43 -6.69
CA ILE A 146 0.93 -18.55 -6.05
C ILE A 146 1.90 -19.42 -5.26
N LYS A 147 3.17 -19.05 -5.18
CA LYS A 147 4.15 -19.77 -4.35
C LYS A 147 3.67 -19.86 -2.90
N ARG A 148 3.85 -21.03 -2.30
CA ARG A 148 3.38 -21.30 -0.94
C ARG A 148 4.04 -20.40 0.10
N GLU A 149 5.31 -20.05 -0.09
CA GLU A 149 6.09 -19.19 0.81
C GLU A 149 5.66 -17.72 0.80
N ASP A 150 5.00 -17.27 -0.28
CA ASP A 150 4.59 -15.88 -0.44
C ASP A 150 3.27 -15.56 0.27
N VAL A 151 2.55 -16.58 0.76
CA VAL A 151 1.18 -16.46 1.27
C VAL A 151 0.98 -17.12 2.63
N SER A 152 0.01 -16.61 3.39
CA SER A 152 -0.55 -17.26 4.57
C SER A 152 -1.96 -17.76 4.28
N PHE A 153 -2.34 -18.93 4.81
CA PHE A 153 -3.75 -19.32 4.85
C PHE A 153 -4.45 -18.54 5.97
N GLY A 154 -5.45 -17.75 5.60
CA GLY A 154 -6.02 -16.76 6.51
C GLY A 154 -5.06 -15.59 6.81
N TYR A 155 -5.58 -14.63 7.57
CA TYR A 155 -4.76 -13.51 8.08
C TYR A 155 -3.68 -13.99 9.05
N LEU A 156 -2.57 -13.26 9.09
CA LEU A 156 -1.59 -13.41 10.16
C LEU A 156 -2.19 -12.97 11.50
N PRO A 157 -1.76 -13.54 12.63
CA PRO A 157 -2.18 -13.05 13.94
C PRO A 157 -1.64 -11.64 14.15
N TYR A 158 -2.49 -10.71 14.59
CA TYR A 158 -2.06 -9.35 14.86
C TYR A 158 -1.18 -9.30 16.11
N THR A 159 0.12 -9.05 15.90
CA THR A 159 1.08 -8.70 16.95
C THR A 159 1.99 -7.58 16.43
N PRO A 160 2.57 -6.74 17.32
CA PRO A 160 3.49 -5.69 16.90
C PRO A 160 4.70 -6.23 16.14
N ARG A 161 5.21 -7.40 16.56
CA ARG A 161 6.29 -8.12 15.88
C ARG A 161 5.92 -8.45 14.44
N ILE A 162 4.74 -9.02 14.20
CA ILE A 162 4.30 -9.40 12.85
C ILE A 162 4.22 -8.18 11.94
N ILE A 163 3.65 -7.05 12.40
CA ILE A 163 3.59 -5.83 11.59
C ILE A 163 4.99 -5.32 11.22
N MET A 164 5.92 -5.31 12.19
CA MET A 164 7.30 -4.94 11.91
C MET A 164 7.96 -5.90 10.91
N GLU A 165 7.82 -7.21 11.09
CA GLU A 165 8.37 -8.22 10.16
C GLU A 165 7.81 -8.06 8.74
N GLN A 166 6.50 -7.78 8.59
CA GLN A 166 5.92 -7.47 7.27
C GLN A 166 6.52 -6.19 6.69
N GLY A 167 6.65 -5.12 7.50
CA GLY A 167 7.30 -3.90 7.06
C GLY A 167 8.74 -4.11 6.61
N PHE A 168 9.51 -4.94 7.30
CA PHE A 168 10.90 -5.23 6.96
C PHE A 168 11.05 -6.03 5.65
N LYS A 169 10.04 -6.80 5.22
CA LYS A 169 10.04 -7.43 3.88
C LYS A 169 9.98 -6.40 2.75
N LEU A 170 9.47 -5.21 3.02
CA LEU A 170 9.43 -4.09 2.09
C LEU A 170 10.66 -3.19 2.21
N LEU A 171 11.63 -3.47 3.10
CA LEU A 171 12.82 -2.64 3.25
C LEU A 171 13.57 -2.52 1.93
N ASN A 172 13.93 -1.28 1.56
CA ASN A 172 14.51 -0.91 0.27
C ASN A 172 13.59 -1.01 -0.96
N ALA A 173 12.34 -1.43 -0.83
CA ALA A 173 11.38 -1.34 -1.93
C ALA A 173 11.25 0.14 -2.36
N PRO A 174 11.25 0.45 -3.67
CA PRO A 174 11.19 1.82 -4.14
C PRO A 174 9.94 2.57 -3.66
N TYR A 175 10.02 3.90 -3.62
CA TYR A 175 8.84 4.73 -3.36
C TYR A 175 8.03 4.91 -4.65
N GLY A 176 6.72 4.69 -4.59
CA GLY A 176 5.80 4.91 -5.70
C GLY A 176 4.69 5.88 -5.34
N TRP A 177 4.77 7.14 -5.80
CA TRP A 177 3.71 8.13 -5.59
C TRP A 177 2.36 7.61 -6.10
N GLY A 178 1.33 7.62 -5.27
CA GLY A 178 0.00 7.18 -5.70
C GLY A 178 -0.04 5.71 -6.16
N GLY A 179 0.96 4.89 -5.83
CA GLY A 179 1.04 3.52 -6.30
C GLY A 179 1.79 3.32 -7.63
N MET A 180 2.44 4.36 -8.18
CA MET A 180 3.18 4.28 -9.44
C MET A 180 4.19 3.12 -9.45
N TYR A 181 4.38 2.53 -10.64
CA TYR A 181 5.33 1.45 -10.90
C TYR A 181 5.08 0.16 -10.11
N GLY A 182 3.90 -0.02 -9.53
CA GLY A 182 3.64 -1.17 -8.67
C GLY A 182 4.25 -1.05 -7.27
N GLU A 183 4.65 0.16 -6.86
CA GLU A 183 5.32 0.43 -5.59
C GLU A 183 4.42 1.25 -4.67
N GLN A 184 4.81 1.37 -3.40
CA GLN A 184 4.00 2.00 -2.35
C GLN A 184 4.52 3.40 -1.96
N ASP A 185 3.59 4.32 -1.74
CA ASP A 185 3.86 5.56 -0.99
C ASP A 185 3.76 5.33 0.52
N CYS A 186 4.00 6.38 1.31
CA CYS A 186 4.01 6.34 2.77
C CYS A 186 2.74 5.70 3.39
N SER A 187 1.57 6.01 2.83
CA SER A 187 0.29 5.52 3.33
C SER A 187 -0.09 4.16 2.77
N ALA A 188 0.21 3.89 1.49
CA ALA A 188 0.03 2.57 0.89
C ALA A 188 0.90 1.52 1.60
N PHE A 189 2.12 1.87 2.00
CA PHE A 189 2.99 1.02 2.82
C PHE A 189 2.29 0.53 4.09
N LEU A 190 1.59 1.43 4.80
CA LEU A 190 0.84 1.04 5.99
C LEU A 190 -0.40 0.20 5.63
N GLN A 191 -1.10 0.51 4.54
CA GLN A 191 -2.23 -0.32 4.10
C GLN A 191 -1.80 -1.77 3.84
N GLU A 192 -0.69 -1.97 3.13
CA GLU A 192 -0.18 -3.29 2.75
C GLU A 192 0.18 -4.14 3.98
N ILE A 193 0.96 -3.59 4.92
CA ILE A 193 1.40 -4.36 6.10
C ILE A 193 0.23 -4.69 7.04
N PHE A 194 -0.71 -3.76 7.24
CA PHE A 194 -1.86 -3.98 8.14
C PHE A 194 -2.94 -4.88 7.49
N ALA A 195 -3.05 -4.89 6.17
CA ALA A 195 -3.95 -5.80 5.46
C ALA A 195 -3.56 -7.27 5.66
N THR A 196 -2.28 -7.59 5.91
CA THR A 196 -1.84 -8.96 6.22
C THR A 196 -2.48 -9.57 7.47
N VAL A 197 -2.88 -8.71 8.42
CA VAL A 197 -3.56 -9.08 9.68
C VAL A 197 -5.06 -8.75 9.66
N GLY A 198 -5.61 -8.41 8.49
CA GLY A 198 -7.03 -8.14 8.29
C GLY A 198 -7.49 -6.75 8.71
N ILE A 199 -6.57 -5.80 8.92
CA ILE A 199 -6.89 -4.40 9.24
C ILE A 199 -6.87 -3.58 7.96
N SER A 200 -8.01 -2.98 7.62
CA SER A 200 -8.13 -2.07 6.48
C SER A 200 -7.92 -0.63 6.92
N LEU A 201 -6.90 0.05 6.36
CA LEU A 201 -6.63 1.45 6.61
C LEU A 201 -7.13 2.35 5.46
N PRO A 202 -7.53 3.60 5.73
CA PRO A 202 -7.81 4.59 4.68
C PRO A 202 -6.62 4.79 3.74
N ARG A 203 -6.85 5.25 2.50
CA ARG A 203 -5.79 5.42 1.49
C ARG A 203 -4.77 6.52 1.80
N ASN A 204 -5.22 7.62 2.39
CA ASN A 204 -4.41 8.84 2.57
C ASN A 204 -3.90 8.98 4.01
N SER A 205 -2.65 9.42 4.17
CA SER A 205 -1.99 9.61 5.47
C SER A 205 -2.81 10.44 6.47
N ALA A 206 -3.40 11.55 6.03
CA ALA A 206 -4.22 12.41 6.89
C ALA A 206 -5.51 11.72 7.40
N ALA A 207 -6.05 10.75 6.65
CA ALA A 207 -7.18 9.95 7.09
C ALA A 207 -6.73 8.80 7.99
N GLN A 208 -5.58 8.19 7.70
CA GLN A 208 -4.97 7.17 8.57
C GLN A 208 -4.63 7.71 9.96
N ALA A 209 -4.18 8.96 10.06
CA ALA A 209 -3.90 9.61 11.35
C ALA A 209 -5.14 9.78 12.25
N LYS A 210 -6.35 9.62 11.69
CA LYS A 210 -7.63 9.79 12.40
C LYS A 210 -8.28 8.46 12.78
N VAL A 211 -7.67 7.32 12.46
CA VAL A 211 -8.18 6.00 12.86
C VAL A 211 -7.42 5.48 14.07
N GLY A 212 -8.05 4.60 14.84
CA GLY A 212 -7.47 4.06 16.07
C GLY A 212 -7.65 5.01 17.26
N VAL A 213 -6.69 5.00 18.18
CA VAL A 213 -6.68 5.84 19.38
C VAL A 213 -5.61 6.91 19.21
N LEU A 214 -6.02 8.18 19.27
CA LEU A 214 -5.09 9.31 19.26
C LEU A 214 -4.29 9.29 20.57
N VAL A 215 -2.98 9.03 20.49
CA VAL A 215 -2.07 9.08 21.64
C VAL A 215 -1.84 10.53 22.04
N LYS A 216 -1.41 11.36 21.09
CA LYS A 216 -1.13 12.78 21.30
C LYS A 216 -1.15 13.53 19.98
N GLU A 217 -1.68 14.75 20.00
CA GLU A 217 -1.49 15.74 18.95
C GLU A 217 -0.53 16.82 19.48
N PHE A 218 0.38 17.27 18.61
CA PHE A 218 1.37 18.29 18.91
C PHE A 218 1.11 19.53 18.06
N ASP A 219 1.40 20.69 18.61
CA ASP A 219 1.32 21.97 17.90
C ASP A 219 2.72 22.60 17.76
N GLN A 220 2.78 23.81 17.20
CA GLN A 220 4.04 24.53 16.99
C GLN A 220 4.74 24.93 18.31
N GLY A 221 4.05 24.89 19.45
CA GLY A 221 4.59 25.18 20.77
C GLY A 221 5.10 23.94 21.51
N SER A 222 4.79 22.72 21.05
CA SER A 222 5.29 21.48 21.66
C SER A 222 6.80 21.34 21.52
N SER A 223 7.51 21.13 22.63
CA SER A 223 8.98 21.00 22.62
C SER A 223 9.46 19.63 22.14
N GLU A 224 10.70 19.52 21.67
CA GLU A 224 11.30 18.22 21.31
C GLU A 224 11.28 17.26 22.52
N GLU A 225 11.51 17.77 23.73
CA GLU A 225 11.50 17.00 24.97
C GLU A 225 10.10 16.43 25.28
N GLU A 226 9.04 17.21 25.06
CA GLU A 226 7.66 16.73 25.22
C GLU A 226 7.37 15.60 24.23
N LYS A 227 7.69 15.80 22.95
CA LYS A 227 7.50 14.78 21.90
C LYS A 227 8.26 13.50 22.22
N MET A 228 9.52 13.62 22.64
CA MET A 228 10.36 12.49 23.04
C MET A 228 9.80 11.76 24.27
N ALA A 229 9.29 12.48 25.25
CA ALA A 229 8.69 11.88 26.44
C ALA A 229 7.48 11.01 26.07
N VAL A 230 6.58 11.51 25.20
CA VAL A 230 5.42 10.76 24.71
C VAL A 230 5.87 9.52 23.92
N LEU A 231 6.80 9.66 22.98
CA LEU A 231 7.33 8.53 22.20
C LEU A 231 7.96 7.46 23.09
N SER A 232 8.64 7.85 24.17
CA SER A 232 9.30 6.91 25.08
C SER A 232 8.36 6.20 26.05
N ARG A 233 7.23 6.82 26.41
CA ARG A 233 6.33 6.35 27.48
C ARG A 233 5.04 5.72 26.97
N GLU A 234 4.51 6.24 25.87
CA GLU A 234 3.15 5.96 25.41
C GLU A 234 3.11 5.26 24.05
N ALA A 235 4.09 5.53 23.17
CA ALA A 235 4.13 4.91 21.85
C ALA A 235 4.65 3.47 21.89
N VAL A 236 4.00 2.59 21.12
CA VAL A 236 4.36 1.16 21.03
C VAL A 236 4.81 0.84 19.61
N GLY A 237 6.04 0.34 19.47
CA GLY A 237 6.61 -0.04 18.19
C GLY A 237 5.79 -1.12 17.49
N GLY A 238 5.55 -1.00 16.19
CA GLY A 238 4.68 -1.92 15.43
C GLY A 238 3.18 -1.69 15.62
N VAL A 239 2.78 -0.68 16.40
CA VAL A 239 1.37 -0.32 16.67
C VAL A 239 1.12 1.16 16.37
N THR A 240 1.98 2.03 16.88
CA THR A 240 1.81 3.49 16.76
C THR A 240 2.24 3.98 15.37
N THR A 241 1.40 4.78 14.74
CA THR A 241 1.75 5.53 13.53
C THR A 241 2.12 6.97 13.89
N LEU A 242 3.08 7.53 13.18
CA LEU A 242 3.54 8.91 13.35
C LEU A 242 3.17 9.70 12.12
N TYR A 243 2.34 10.73 12.29
CA TYR A 243 1.82 11.54 11.20
C TYR A 243 2.34 12.97 11.27
N LEU A 244 2.68 13.52 10.11
CA LEU A 244 2.87 14.93 9.87
C LEU A 244 2.26 15.30 8.53
N LYS A 245 2.04 16.59 8.25
CA LYS A 245 1.40 16.99 6.99
C LYS A 245 2.18 16.46 5.77
N GLY A 246 1.55 15.55 5.04
CA GLY A 246 2.09 14.93 3.82
C GLY A 246 2.96 13.69 4.03
N HIS A 247 3.07 13.15 5.25
CA HIS A 247 3.86 11.93 5.50
C HIS A 247 3.32 11.14 6.70
N ILE A 248 3.44 9.82 6.65
CA ILE A 248 3.08 8.94 7.78
C ILE A 248 4.10 7.80 7.89
N MET A 249 4.36 7.35 9.11
CA MET A 249 5.41 6.37 9.41
C MET A 249 4.92 5.35 10.43
N LEU A 250 5.49 4.14 10.42
CA LEU A 250 5.32 3.16 11.48
C LEU A 250 6.41 3.39 12.55
N PHE A 251 6.03 3.65 13.80
CA PHE A 251 6.99 3.71 14.89
C PHE A 251 7.57 2.32 15.15
N LEU A 252 8.90 2.20 15.29
CA LEU A 252 9.58 0.95 15.62
C LEU A 252 9.95 0.84 17.10
N GLY A 253 10.04 1.97 17.81
CA GLY A 253 10.50 2.00 19.19
C GLY A 253 11.70 2.93 19.39
N MET A 254 12.25 2.88 20.60
CA MET A 254 13.44 3.63 21.01
C MET A 254 14.68 2.75 20.97
N SER A 255 15.80 3.27 20.47
CA SER A 255 17.12 2.62 20.53
C SER A 255 18.19 3.68 20.77
N ASP A 256 19.05 3.46 21.77
CA ASP A 256 20.08 4.41 22.23
C ASP A 256 19.53 5.84 22.48
N GLY A 257 18.34 5.89 23.08
CA GLY A 257 17.65 7.15 23.39
C GLY A 257 17.03 7.86 22.18
N ARG A 258 17.03 7.25 20.99
CA ARG A 258 16.48 7.82 19.76
C ARG A 258 15.24 7.06 19.26
N PRO A 259 14.20 7.77 18.78
CA PRO A 259 13.03 7.14 18.19
C PRO A 259 13.32 6.75 16.74
N TYR A 260 12.96 5.52 16.37
CA TYR A 260 13.08 5.03 15.00
C TYR A 260 11.71 4.78 14.38
N ALA A 261 11.64 4.98 13.08
CA ALA A 261 10.45 4.69 12.29
C ALA A 261 10.81 3.98 10.98
N LEU A 262 9.88 3.16 10.50
CA LEU A 262 9.92 2.50 9.20
C LEU A 262 8.86 3.14 8.29
N HIS A 263 9.26 3.54 7.09
CA HIS A 263 8.38 4.30 6.19
C HIS A 263 8.89 4.31 4.75
N ALA A 264 7.97 4.39 3.79
CA ALA A 264 8.27 4.70 2.40
C ALA A 264 8.48 6.21 2.23
N ALA A 265 9.73 6.63 1.97
CA ALA A 265 10.11 8.04 1.91
C ALA A 265 10.71 8.41 0.56
N TRP A 266 10.26 9.54 -0.01
CA TRP A 266 10.87 10.08 -1.23
C TRP A 266 12.20 10.80 -0.94
N ALA A 267 12.21 11.79 -0.05
CA ALA A 267 13.42 12.55 0.24
C ALA A 267 13.41 13.21 1.62
N TYR A 268 14.61 13.57 2.09
CA TYR A 268 14.81 14.47 3.22
C TYR A 268 15.47 15.78 2.79
N ARG A 269 15.45 16.77 3.69
CA ARG A 269 16.09 18.07 3.45
C ARG A 269 17.40 18.13 4.21
N GLN A 270 18.48 18.47 3.52
CA GLN A 270 19.77 18.70 4.13
C GLN A 270 20.07 20.19 4.08
N GLN A 271 20.46 20.76 5.23
CA GLN A 271 20.87 22.16 5.32
C GLN A 271 21.97 22.44 4.28
N SER A 272 21.81 23.54 3.56
CA SER A 272 22.79 24.06 2.63
C SER A 272 23.44 25.31 3.20
N TRP A 273 24.67 25.60 2.76
CA TRP A 273 25.31 26.89 2.99
C TRP A 273 24.67 28.02 2.17
N PHE A 274 23.82 27.67 1.19
CA PHE A 274 23.05 28.61 0.37
C PHE A 274 21.61 28.77 0.88
N GLU A 275 20.84 29.69 0.29
CA GLU A 275 19.45 30.00 0.71
C GLU A 275 18.46 28.83 0.61
N LYS A 276 18.75 27.76 -0.13
CA LYS A 276 17.83 26.62 -0.30
C LYS A 276 18.47 25.32 0.14
N ASP A 277 17.75 24.56 0.99
CA ASP A 277 18.12 23.22 1.39
C ASP A 277 18.32 22.29 0.19
N TYR A 278 19.30 21.39 0.30
CA TYR A 278 19.46 20.30 -0.65
C TYR A 278 18.34 19.26 -0.47
N VAL A 279 17.84 18.74 -1.58
CA VAL A 279 16.92 17.60 -1.59
C VAL A 279 17.77 16.33 -1.71
N ARG A 280 17.70 15.46 -0.72
CA ARG A 280 18.43 14.20 -0.73
C ARG A 280 17.44 13.06 -0.84
N LEU A 281 17.49 12.38 -1.98
CA LEU A 281 16.60 11.26 -2.27
C LEU A 281 16.91 10.10 -1.33
N ILE A 282 15.84 9.55 -0.76
CA ILE A 282 15.80 8.23 -0.12
C ILE A 282 15.18 7.26 -1.12
N ASN A 283 14.04 7.66 -1.68
CA ASN A 283 13.26 7.02 -2.73
C ASN A 283 12.98 5.52 -2.50
N ARG A 284 12.74 5.15 -1.24
CA ARG A 284 12.49 3.76 -0.83
C ARG A 284 11.87 3.68 0.55
N VAL A 285 11.45 2.48 0.92
CA VAL A 285 11.19 2.11 2.31
C VAL A 285 12.50 2.08 3.09
N ALA A 286 12.58 2.87 4.15
CA ALA A 286 13.77 3.01 4.97
C ALA A 286 13.44 3.03 6.46
N VAL A 287 14.41 2.56 7.26
CA VAL A 287 14.44 2.85 8.69
C VAL A 287 15.22 4.14 8.88
N THR A 288 14.63 5.12 9.57
CA THR A 288 15.32 6.36 9.96
C THR A 288 15.01 6.68 11.40
N ASP A 289 15.94 7.37 12.07
CA ASP A 289 15.58 8.08 13.30
C ASP A 289 14.80 9.37 12.96
N LEU A 290 14.10 9.94 13.94
CA LEU A 290 13.28 11.13 13.72
C LEU A 290 14.07 12.46 13.65
N SER A 291 15.40 12.46 13.82
CA SER A 291 16.24 13.64 13.58
C SER A 291 16.50 13.90 12.09
N LEU A 292 16.01 13.04 11.19
CA LEU A 292 16.16 13.22 9.75
C LEU A 292 15.65 14.60 9.29
N SER A 293 16.50 15.37 8.62
CA SER A 293 16.33 16.80 8.27
C SER A 293 16.58 17.81 9.40
N LYS A 294 17.20 17.43 10.52
CA LYS A 294 17.60 18.38 11.57
C LYS A 294 18.54 19.45 11.00
N GLY A 295 18.27 20.71 11.36
CA GLY A 295 19.01 21.89 10.90
C GLY A 295 18.59 22.41 9.51
N SER A 296 17.71 21.70 8.80
CA SER A 296 17.11 22.20 7.56
C SER A 296 16.00 23.22 7.85
N GLN A 297 15.64 24.04 6.85
CA GLN A 297 14.52 24.99 6.94
C GLN A 297 13.16 24.33 7.22
N ARG A 298 12.99 23.03 6.94
CA ARG A 298 11.77 22.28 7.26
C ARG A 298 11.75 21.75 8.69
N GLY A 299 12.89 21.70 9.37
CA GLY A 299 13.06 20.94 10.59
C GLY A 299 13.08 19.42 10.34
N SER A 300 13.50 18.70 11.36
CA SER A 300 13.51 17.25 11.44
C SER A 300 12.10 16.64 11.43
N LEU A 301 12.01 15.32 11.26
CA LEU A 301 10.74 14.60 11.39
C LEU A 301 10.13 14.75 12.78
N LEU A 302 10.95 14.86 13.83
CA LEU A 302 10.50 15.08 15.19
C LEU A 302 9.96 16.50 15.42
N GLU A 303 10.60 17.53 14.84
CA GLU A 303 10.17 18.92 15.00
C GLU A 303 8.83 19.21 14.30
N ARG A 304 8.57 18.53 13.18
CA ARG A 304 7.36 18.69 12.36
C ARG A 304 6.13 17.95 12.90
#